data_AF-A0A2V3PN96-F1
#
_entry.id   AF-A0A2V3PN96-F1
#
_cell.length_a   1.000
_cell.length_b   1.000
_cell.length_c   1.000
_cell.angle_alpha   90.00
_cell.angle_beta   90.00
_cell.angle_gamma   90.00
#
_symmetry.space_group_name_H-M   'P 1'
#
loop_
_entity.id
_entity.type
_entity.pdbx_description
1 polymer ?
#
loop_
_entity_poly.entity_id
_entity_poly.type
_entity_poly.pdbx_seq_one_letter_code
_entity_poly.pdbx_strand_id
1 'polypeptide(L)'
;MKTLPSKLSIILLLLVTLLGCKQKNENNITDKQIEESVRAFENRTIYKKLTKEIIDSANDNELEMIVYDNICSRFNSDYSNDYEVVKGLSKGQQAIYSIWWVEAEVNNGGFNQFYFNSSGKFAEMAIDGFKVIGANKFADLMIEANKIYNENKEILEGFDDGTVESFSKSYEDNPLDNMDQKFYEIYNEENLSELRITYIRKNYTEFI
;
A
#
# COMPACT_ATOMS: atom_id res chain seq x y z
N MET A 1 16.18 3.27 13.89
CA MET A 1 15.64 4.64 14.10
C MET A 1 14.25 4.68 13.49
N LYS A 2 13.16 4.85 14.25
CA LYS A 2 11.79 4.97 13.71
C LYS A 2 11.64 6.33 13.02
N THR A 3 12.27 6.51 11.87
CA THR A 3 11.92 7.58 10.96
C THR A 3 10.77 7.08 10.13
N LEU A 4 9.58 7.63 10.38
CA LEU A 4 8.54 7.63 9.37
C LEU A 4 9.12 8.09 8.04
N PRO A 5 8.62 7.56 6.92
CA PRO A 5 8.95 8.12 5.63
C PRO A 5 8.67 9.62 5.67
N SER A 6 9.73 10.42 5.49
CA SER A 6 9.61 11.86 5.30
C SER A 6 8.59 12.12 4.17
N LYS A 7 8.03 13.34 4.08
CA LYS A 7 7.17 13.70 2.92
C LYS A 7 7.83 13.34 1.57
N LEU A 8 9.17 13.34 1.50
CA LEU A 8 9.98 12.92 0.35
C LEU A 8 9.90 11.41 0.05
N SER A 9 9.84 10.57 1.08
CA SER A 9 9.75 9.11 0.93
C SER A 9 8.36 8.66 0.48
N ILE A 10 7.30 9.39 0.86
CA ILE A 10 5.94 9.20 0.31
C ILE A 10 5.91 9.58 -1.19
N ILE A 11 6.60 10.65 -1.58
CA ILE A 11 6.71 11.09 -2.99
C ILE A 11 7.41 10.03 -3.87
N LEU A 12 8.42 9.32 -3.35
CA LEU A 12 9.10 8.25 -4.09
C LEU A 12 8.20 7.01 -4.29
N LEU A 13 7.33 6.69 -3.31
CA LEU A 13 6.34 5.60 -3.41
C LEU A 13 5.25 5.86 -4.48
N LEU A 14 4.95 7.12 -4.80
CA LEU A 14 3.86 7.50 -5.71
C LEU A 14 4.23 7.44 -7.18
N LEU A 15 5.52 7.50 -7.52
CA LEU A 15 5.98 7.46 -8.90
C LEU A 15 5.77 6.07 -9.54
N VAL A 16 5.59 5.02 -8.73
CA VAL A 16 5.39 3.64 -9.22
C VAL A 16 3.90 3.28 -9.34
N THR A 17 3.01 3.89 -8.56
CA THR A 17 1.56 3.56 -8.58
C THR A 17 0.74 4.35 -9.60
N LEU A 18 1.21 5.51 -10.07
CA LEU A 18 0.55 6.28 -11.15
C LEU A 18 0.74 5.67 -12.55
N LEU A 19 1.67 4.74 -12.69
CA LEU A 19 1.93 4.00 -13.92
C LEU A 19 1.39 2.58 -13.74
N GLY A 20 0.06 2.45 -13.82
CA GLY A 20 -0.59 1.14 -13.80
C GLY A 20 0.16 0.15 -14.69
N CYS A 21 0.36 -1.06 -14.19
CA CYS A 21 1.02 -2.16 -14.88
C CYS A 21 0.37 -2.41 -16.25
N LYS A 22 0.87 -1.71 -17.27
CA LYS A 22 0.68 -2.00 -18.69
C LYS A 22 2.07 -2.08 -19.28
N GLN A 23 2.36 -3.25 -19.84
CA GLN A 23 3.51 -3.58 -20.67
C GLN A 23 4.16 -2.36 -21.37
N LYS A 24 5.47 -2.24 -21.16
CA LYS A 24 6.47 -1.48 -21.95
C LYS A 24 5.88 -0.74 -23.15
N ASN A 25 5.51 0.52 -22.94
CA ASN A 25 5.78 1.56 -23.92
C ASN A 25 6.71 2.54 -23.22
N GLU A 26 7.95 2.65 -23.70
CA GLU A 26 8.90 3.69 -23.34
C GLU A 26 8.36 5.05 -23.79
N ASN A 27 7.34 5.57 -23.11
CA ASN A 27 7.03 6.98 -23.15
C ASN A 27 8.12 7.65 -22.32
N ASN A 28 9.06 8.33 -22.98
CA ASN A 28 10.07 9.17 -22.33
C ASN A 28 9.37 10.27 -21.53
N ILE A 29 9.10 10.01 -20.25
CA ILE A 29 8.56 11.00 -19.31
C ILE A 29 9.65 12.08 -19.17
N THR A 30 9.29 13.31 -19.46
CA THR A 30 10.19 14.46 -19.33
C THR A 30 10.28 14.91 -17.87
N ASP A 31 11.41 15.52 -17.48
CA ASP A 31 11.57 16.13 -16.14
C ASP A 31 10.42 17.08 -15.81
N LYS A 32 9.95 17.83 -16.81
CA LYS A 32 8.80 18.73 -16.68
C LYS A 32 7.51 17.99 -16.30
N GLN A 33 7.24 16.84 -16.91
CA GLN A 33 6.06 16.03 -16.57
C GLN A 33 6.16 15.45 -15.16
N ILE A 34 7.37 15.06 -14.73
CA ILE A 34 7.61 14.63 -13.34
C ILE A 34 7.33 15.78 -12.38
N GLU A 35 7.91 16.96 -12.60
CA GLU A 35 7.68 18.14 -11.76
C GLU A 35 6.21 18.57 -11.71
N GLU A 36 5.48 18.48 -12.83
CA GLU A 36 4.05 18.76 -12.89
C GLU A 36 3.25 17.74 -12.07
N SER A 37 3.59 16.44 -12.17
CA SER A 37 2.93 15.39 -11.40
C SER A 37 3.16 15.53 -9.88
N VAL A 38 4.40 15.85 -9.47
CA VAL A 38 4.74 16.11 -8.06
C VAL A 38 3.97 17.32 -7.55
N ARG A 39 3.96 18.43 -8.31
CA ARG A 39 3.18 19.63 -7.93
C ARG A 39 1.69 19.34 -7.85
N ALA A 40 1.13 18.58 -8.78
CA ALA A 40 -0.29 18.20 -8.74
C ALA A 40 -0.59 17.35 -7.49
N PHE A 41 0.29 16.40 -7.17
CA PHE A 41 0.17 15.59 -5.96
C PHE A 41 0.25 16.45 -4.68
N GLU A 42 1.24 17.33 -4.54
CA GLU A 42 1.41 18.17 -3.36
C GLU A 42 0.25 19.15 -3.13
N ASN A 43 -0.36 19.64 -4.21
CA ASN A 43 -1.46 20.59 -4.16
C ASN A 43 -2.86 19.95 -4.25
N ARG A 44 -2.96 18.61 -4.23
CA ARG A 44 -4.24 17.91 -4.31
C ARG A 44 -5.13 18.23 -3.11
N THR A 45 -6.43 18.14 -3.31
CA THR A 45 -7.40 18.40 -2.23
C THR A 45 -7.48 17.20 -1.29
N ILE A 46 -7.29 17.44 0.02
CA ILE A 46 -7.47 16.43 1.06
C ILE A 46 -8.85 16.61 1.70
N TYR A 47 -9.75 15.67 1.43
CA TYR A 47 -11.09 15.68 2.00
C TYR A 47 -11.10 15.02 3.38
N LYS A 48 -11.35 15.78 4.45
CA LYS A 48 -11.50 15.22 5.82
C LYS A 48 -12.79 14.41 6.01
N LYS A 49 -13.81 14.72 5.21
CA LYS A 49 -15.07 13.99 5.14
C LYS A 49 -15.42 13.77 3.68
N LEU A 50 -15.69 12.53 3.31
CA LEU A 50 -16.16 12.19 1.96
C LEU A 50 -17.68 12.32 1.90
N THR A 51 -18.18 12.62 0.71
CA THR A 51 -19.59 12.59 0.38
C THR A 51 -19.78 11.69 -0.83
N LYS A 52 -21.01 11.22 -1.04
CA LYS A 52 -21.32 10.46 -2.26
C LYS A 52 -20.99 11.26 -3.53
N GLU A 53 -21.24 12.57 -3.53
CA GLU A 53 -20.92 13.45 -4.66
C GLU A 53 -19.41 13.50 -4.97
N ILE A 54 -18.55 13.55 -3.94
CA ILE A 54 -17.10 13.47 -4.14
C ILE A 54 -16.71 12.13 -4.77
N ILE A 55 -17.25 11.01 -4.24
CA ILE A 55 -16.96 9.66 -4.75
C ILE A 55 -17.46 9.49 -6.19
N ASP A 56 -18.68 9.94 -6.50
CA ASP A 56 -19.29 9.80 -7.82
C ASP A 56 -18.57 10.66 -8.88
N SER A 57 -18.05 11.83 -8.51
CA SER A 57 -17.40 12.77 -9.43
C SER A 57 -15.90 12.53 -9.63
N ALA A 58 -15.23 11.88 -8.67
CA ALA A 58 -13.82 11.52 -8.80
C ALA A 58 -13.61 10.55 -9.97
N ASN A 59 -12.57 10.78 -10.77
CA ASN A 59 -12.12 9.75 -11.71
C ASN A 59 -11.45 8.60 -10.94
N ASP A 60 -11.29 7.47 -11.61
CA ASP A 60 -10.86 6.22 -10.97
C ASP A 60 -9.47 6.33 -10.32
N ASN A 61 -8.50 6.95 -11.00
CA ASN A 61 -7.15 7.16 -10.46
C ASN A 61 -7.16 8.09 -9.23
N GLU A 62 -8.00 9.13 -9.26
CA GLU A 62 -8.15 10.07 -8.13
C GLU A 62 -8.90 9.45 -6.96
N LEU A 63 -9.88 8.59 -7.22
CA LEU A 63 -10.76 8.04 -6.19
C LEU A 63 -9.97 7.23 -5.15
N GLU A 64 -9.03 6.40 -5.57
CA GLU A 64 -8.18 5.64 -4.66
C GLU A 64 -7.38 6.57 -3.74
N MET A 65 -6.77 7.60 -4.33
CA MET A 65 -5.97 8.58 -3.60
C MET A 65 -6.83 9.41 -2.63
N ILE A 66 -8.01 9.84 -3.06
CA ILE A 66 -8.98 10.59 -2.23
C ILE A 66 -9.38 9.77 -0.99
N VAL A 67 -9.67 8.48 -1.17
CA VAL A 67 -10.02 7.59 -0.05
C VAL A 67 -8.83 7.38 0.88
N TYR A 68 -7.64 7.12 0.33
CA TYR A 68 -6.42 6.95 1.11
C TYR A 68 -6.08 8.22 1.93
N ASP A 69 -6.17 9.39 1.31
CA ASP A 69 -5.95 10.69 1.97
C ASP A 69 -6.99 10.96 3.05
N ASN A 70 -8.26 10.61 2.81
CA ASN A 70 -9.30 10.74 3.83
C ASN A 70 -8.96 9.90 5.07
N ILE A 71 -8.50 8.67 4.88
CA ILE A 71 -8.06 7.79 5.97
C ILE A 71 -6.87 8.42 6.70
N CYS A 72 -5.83 8.82 5.96
CA CYS A 72 -4.62 9.43 6.52
C CYS A 72 -4.87 10.74 7.25
N SER A 73 -5.90 11.49 6.87
CA SER A 73 -6.27 12.76 7.53
C SER A 73 -6.68 12.60 9.00
N ARG A 74 -6.91 11.36 9.45
CA ARG A 74 -7.30 10.99 10.82
C ARG A 74 -6.10 10.63 11.70
N PHE A 75 -4.89 10.57 11.14
CA PHE A 75 -3.68 10.19 11.88
C PHE A 75 -3.01 11.39 12.53
N ASN A 76 -2.19 11.10 13.55
CA ASN A 76 -1.19 12.02 14.05
C ASN A 76 -0.16 12.32 12.95
N SER A 77 0.51 13.46 13.03
CA SER A 77 1.54 13.85 12.05
C SER A 77 2.70 12.86 11.96
N ASP A 78 2.94 12.09 13.02
CA ASP A 78 3.95 11.05 13.12
C ASP A 78 3.38 9.63 12.94
N TYR A 79 2.14 9.49 12.47
CA TYR A 79 1.41 8.22 12.25
C TYR A 79 1.45 7.25 13.45
N SER A 80 1.75 7.74 14.66
CA SER A 80 1.89 6.90 15.86
C SER A 80 0.62 6.14 16.23
N ASN A 81 -0.55 6.61 15.75
CA ASN A 81 -1.86 6.04 15.98
C ASN A 81 -2.49 5.38 14.74
N ASP A 82 -1.77 5.26 13.63
CA ASP A 82 -2.30 4.78 12.35
C ASP A 82 -3.00 3.41 12.48
N TYR A 83 -2.39 2.45 13.15
CA TYR A 83 -2.93 1.11 13.32
C TYR A 83 -4.25 1.12 14.10
N GLU A 84 -4.30 1.79 15.25
CA GLU A 84 -5.51 1.84 16.06
C GLU A 84 -6.62 2.64 15.38
N VAL A 85 -6.28 3.71 14.66
CA VAL A 85 -7.25 4.45 13.84
C VAL A 85 -7.82 3.53 12.76
N VAL A 86 -6.98 2.91 11.92
CA VAL A 86 -7.41 2.06 10.80
C VAL A 86 -8.24 0.88 11.30
N LYS A 87 -7.82 0.22 12.38
CA LYS A 87 -8.56 -0.88 13.02
C LYS A 87 -9.98 -0.49 13.47
N GLY A 88 -10.18 0.78 13.83
CA GLY A 88 -11.49 1.33 14.19
C GLY A 88 -12.37 1.76 13.00
N LEU A 89 -11.86 1.68 11.77
CA LEU A 89 -12.58 2.10 10.56
C LEU A 89 -13.47 0.98 10.00
N SER A 90 -14.26 1.31 8.96
CA SER A 90 -15.05 0.32 8.22
C SER A 90 -14.17 -0.74 7.56
N LYS A 91 -14.76 -1.87 7.17
CA LYS A 91 -14.00 -2.97 6.54
C LYS A 91 -13.45 -2.57 5.17
N GLY A 92 -14.18 -1.77 4.41
CA GLY A 92 -13.70 -1.13 3.19
C GLY A 92 -12.51 -0.21 3.45
N GLN A 93 -12.57 0.68 4.46
CA GLN A 93 -11.45 1.56 4.80
C GLN A 93 -10.21 0.79 5.27
N GLN A 94 -10.40 -0.25 6.09
CA GLN A 94 -9.34 -1.19 6.47
C GLN A 94 -8.70 -1.82 5.23
N ALA A 95 -9.53 -2.34 4.30
CA ALA A 95 -9.08 -2.99 3.08
C ALA A 95 -8.24 -2.06 2.19
N ILE A 96 -8.74 -0.84 1.90
CA ILE A 96 -8.00 0.11 1.05
C ILE A 96 -6.64 0.44 1.66
N TYR A 97 -6.59 0.70 2.96
CA TYR A 97 -5.36 1.11 3.62
C TYR A 97 -4.32 -0.02 3.74
N SER A 98 -4.75 -1.21 4.18
CA SER A 98 -3.84 -2.35 4.36
C SER A 98 -3.27 -2.84 3.03
N ILE A 99 -4.10 -2.92 1.99
CA ILE A 99 -3.67 -3.33 0.64
C ILE A 99 -2.69 -2.31 0.05
N TRP A 100 -2.95 -1.00 0.22
CA TRP A 100 -2.04 0.04 -0.27
C TRP A 100 -0.63 -0.15 0.29
N TRP A 101 -0.49 -0.45 1.58
CA TRP A 101 0.83 -0.68 2.18
C TRP A 101 1.50 -1.97 1.71
N VAL A 102 0.75 -3.03 1.41
CA VAL A 102 1.32 -4.23 0.79
C VAL A 102 1.87 -3.88 -0.59
N GLU A 103 1.07 -3.24 -1.47
CA GLU A 103 1.55 -2.85 -2.80
C GLU A 103 2.75 -1.91 -2.73
N ALA A 104 2.69 -0.91 -1.85
CA ALA A 104 3.73 0.09 -1.66
C ALA A 104 5.09 -0.52 -1.29
N GLU A 105 5.11 -1.41 -0.28
CA GLU A 105 6.36 -1.98 0.20
C GLU A 105 6.87 -3.09 -0.73
N VAL A 106 5.98 -3.96 -1.22
CA VAL A 106 6.37 -5.08 -2.08
C VAL A 106 6.91 -4.58 -3.42
N ASN A 107 6.30 -3.57 -4.04
CA ASN A 107 6.83 -2.99 -5.28
C ASN A 107 8.16 -2.23 -5.10
N ASN A 108 8.50 -1.84 -3.87
CA ASN A 108 9.69 -1.03 -3.59
C ASN A 108 10.88 -1.88 -3.08
N GLY A 109 10.61 -2.93 -2.30
CA GLY A 109 11.64 -3.82 -1.74
C GLY A 109 11.11 -5.20 -1.32
N GLY A 110 10.00 -5.65 -1.92
CA GLY A 110 9.48 -6.99 -1.67
C GLY A 110 8.80 -7.15 -0.30
N PHE A 111 8.38 -8.39 -0.03
CA PHE A 111 7.81 -8.76 1.26
C PHE A 111 8.83 -8.60 2.40
N ASN A 112 10.13 -8.71 2.13
CA ASN A 112 11.14 -8.37 3.12
C ASN A 112 10.94 -6.93 3.64
N GLN A 113 10.85 -5.95 2.74
CA GLN A 113 10.63 -4.57 3.12
C GLN A 113 9.28 -4.38 3.83
N PHE A 114 8.21 -5.06 3.40
CA PHE A 114 6.90 -4.98 4.04
C PHE A 114 6.94 -5.38 5.52
N TYR A 115 7.57 -6.51 5.86
CA TYR A 115 7.65 -6.99 7.24
C TYR A 115 8.77 -6.35 8.05
N PHE A 116 9.88 -5.95 7.42
CA PHE A 116 10.97 -5.23 8.10
C PHE A 116 10.51 -3.83 8.53
N ASN A 117 9.76 -3.14 7.67
CA ASN A 117 9.18 -1.84 8.00
C ASN A 117 7.96 -1.98 8.91
N SER A 118 7.55 -0.87 9.51
CA SER A 118 6.37 -0.81 10.38
C SER A 118 5.05 -1.22 9.70
N SER A 119 5.05 -1.36 8.37
CA SER A 119 3.89 -1.73 7.54
C SER A 119 3.42 -3.16 7.82
N GLY A 120 4.31 -4.05 8.27
CA GLY A 120 4.01 -5.43 8.65
C GLY A 120 2.93 -5.57 9.73
N LYS A 121 2.69 -4.52 10.54
CA LYS A 121 1.58 -4.51 11.52
C LYS A 121 0.19 -4.63 10.87
N PHE A 122 0.05 -4.35 9.56
CA PHE A 122 -1.19 -4.48 8.80
C PHE A 122 -1.36 -5.86 8.14
N ALA A 123 -0.42 -6.80 8.32
CA ALA A 123 -0.38 -8.08 7.61
C ALA A 123 -1.66 -8.91 7.70
N GLU A 124 -2.24 -9.06 8.89
CA GLU A 124 -3.51 -9.79 9.07
C GLU A 124 -4.70 -9.03 8.47
N MET A 125 -4.67 -7.68 8.59
CA MET A 125 -5.71 -6.83 8.02
C MET A 125 -5.67 -6.82 6.48
N ALA A 126 -4.51 -7.08 5.87
CA ALA A 126 -4.38 -7.21 4.42
C ALA A 126 -5.07 -8.47 3.90
N ILE A 127 -5.00 -9.61 4.60
CA ILE A 127 -5.72 -10.85 4.22
C ILE A 127 -7.22 -10.58 4.11
N ASP A 128 -7.81 -9.98 5.15
CA ASP A 128 -9.23 -9.62 5.15
C ASP A 128 -9.52 -8.57 4.07
N GLY A 129 -8.62 -7.59 3.90
CA GLY A 129 -8.77 -6.55 2.89
C GLY A 129 -8.86 -7.09 1.47
N PHE A 130 -7.96 -7.99 1.09
CA PHE A 130 -7.97 -8.64 -0.21
C PHE A 130 -9.26 -9.44 -0.44
N LYS A 131 -9.72 -10.20 0.57
CA LYS A 131 -11.01 -10.93 0.50
C LYS A 131 -12.19 -9.99 0.32
N VAL A 132 -12.21 -8.87 1.05
CA VAL A 132 -13.28 -7.86 1.01
C VAL A 132 -13.45 -7.30 -0.40
N ILE A 133 -12.35 -7.00 -1.10
CA ILE A 133 -12.42 -6.48 -2.47
C ILE A 133 -12.52 -7.58 -3.56
N GLY A 134 -12.49 -8.86 -3.17
CA GLY A 134 -12.57 -10.01 -4.07
C GLY A 134 -11.25 -10.45 -4.71
N ALA A 135 -10.12 -9.96 -4.22
CA ALA A 135 -8.77 -10.32 -4.66
C ALA A 135 -8.28 -11.61 -3.96
N ASN A 136 -8.91 -12.76 -4.27
CA ASN A 136 -8.70 -13.98 -3.51
C ASN A 136 -7.29 -14.56 -3.67
N LYS A 137 -6.65 -14.43 -4.85
CA LYS A 137 -5.28 -14.92 -5.05
C LYS A 137 -4.29 -14.10 -4.23
N PHE A 138 -4.45 -12.77 -4.18
CA PHE A 138 -3.65 -11.95 -3.28
C PHE A 138 -3.89 -12.29 -1.81
N ALA A 139 -5.13 -12.61 -1.42
CA ALA A 139 -5.42 -13.06 -0.05
C ALA A 139 -4.69 -14.37 0.29
N ASP A 140 -4.69 -15.35 -0.61
CA ASP A 140 -3.99 -16.63 -0.44
C ASP A 140 -2.47 -16.44 -0.37
N LEU A 141 -1.91 -15.57 -1.22
CA LEU A 141 -0.49 -15.20 -1.17
C LEU A 141 -0.13 -14.55 0.18
N MET A 142 -0.98 -13.64 0.67
CA MET A 142 -0.75 -12.97 1.95
C MET A 142 -0.81 -13.94 3.14
N ILE A 143 -1.69 -14.95 3.08
CA ILE A 143 -1.72 -16.04 4.08
C ILE A 143 -0.40 -16.81 4.07
N GLU A 144 0.13 -17.15 2.88
CA GLU A 144 1.42 -17.85 2.74
C GLU A 144 2.58 -16.99 3.27
N ALA A 145 2.64 -15.71 2.89
CA ALA A 145 3.66 -14.77 3.35
C ALA A 145 3.61 -14.58 4.88
N ASN A 146 2.42 -14.40 5.47
CA ASN A 146 2.26 -14.28 6.93
C ASN A 146 2.74 -15.54 7.64
N LYS A 147 2.45 -16.72 7.08
CA LYS A 147 2.91 -17.98 7.64
C LYS A 147 4.43 -18.07 7.62
N ILE A 148 5.07 -17.81 6.48
CA ILE A 148 6.53 -17.84 6.34
C ILE A 148 7.19 -16.84 7.31
N TYR A 149 6.67 -15.61 7.37
CA TYR A 149 7.16 -14.59 8.29
C TYR A 149 7.06 -15.06 9.74
N ASN A 150 5.91 -15.59 10.17
CA ASN A 150 5.70 -16.06 11.53
C ASN A 150 6.61 -17.26 11.89
N GLU A 151 6.85 -18.18 10.95
CA GLU A 151 7.75 -19.33 11.14
C GLU A 151 9.23 -18.92 11.23
N ASN A 152 9.60 -17.75 10.67
CA ASN A 152 10.98 -17.24 10.64
C ASN A 152 11.15 -15.94 11.45
N LYS A 153 10.18 -15.61 12.30
CA LYS A 153 10.06 -14.30 12.94
C LYS A 153 11.30 -13.88 13.72
N GLU A 154 11.84 -14.80 14.53
CA GLU A 154 13.02 -14.53 15.36
C GLU A 154 14.25 -14.15 14.52
N ILE A 155 14.41 -14.78 13.35
CA ILE A 155 15.50 -14.51 12.43
C ILE A 155 15.28 -13.15 11.75
N LEU A 156 14.08 -12.94 11.20
CA LEU A 156 13.75 -11.73 10.44
C LEU A 156 13.76 -10.47 11.30
N GLU A 157 13.15 -10.51 12.49
CA GLU A 157 13.19 -9.39 13.45
C GLU A 157 14.57 -9.22 14.09
N GLY A 158 15.40 -10.27 14.10
CA GLY A 158 16.77 -10.22 14.60
C GLY A 158 17.69 -9.27 13.81
N PHE A 159 17.33 -8.95 12.57
CA PHE A 159 18.02 -7.94 11.77
C PHE A 159 17.64 -6.50 12.14
N ASP A 160 16.52 -6.22 12.80
CA ASP A 160 16.10 -4.82 13.03
C ASP A 160 16.85 -4.18 14.22
N ASP A 161 18.07 -3.70 13.96
CA ASP A 161 18.81 -2.79 14.84
C ASP A 161 18.61 -1.30 14.47
N GLY A 162 17.77 -1.05 13.46
CA GLY A 162 17.47 0.28 12.94
C GLY A 162 18.56 0.94 12.10
N THR A 163 19.56 0.18 11.60
CA THR A 163 20.59 0.64 10.66
C THR A 163 20.30 0.25 9.21
N VAL A 164 20.92 0.93 8.25
CA VAL A 164 20.81 0.59 6.82
C VAL A 164 21.58 -0.69 6.47
N GLU A 165 22.66 -0.97 7.22
CA GLU A 165 23.45 -2.18 7.03
C GLU A 165 22.62 -3.42 7.37
N SER A 166 21.88 -3.38 8.47
CA SER A 166 21.04 -4.50 8.88
C SER A 166 19.82 -4.70 7.98
N PHE A 167 19.22 -3.61 7.48
CA PHE A 167 18.22 -3.67 6.41
C PHE A 167 18.79 -4.32 5.14
N SER A 168 20.00 -3.96 4.72
CA SER A 168 20.63 -4.60 3.55
C SER A 168 20.87 -6.09 3.78
N LYS A 169 21.32 -6.46 4.99
CA LYS A 169 21.58 -7.86 5.38
C LYS A 169 20.31 -8.69 5.53
N SER A 170 19.15 -8.09 5.82
CA SER A 170 17.90 -8.84 5.95
C SER A 170 17.42 -9.46 4.64
N TYR A 171 18.01 -9.07 3.50
CA TYR A 171 17.77 -9.72 2.20
C TYR A 171 18.63 -10.98 1.99
N GLU A 172 19.67 -11.22 2.78
CA GLU A 172 20.51 -12.41 2.63
C GLU A 172 19.75 -13.67 3.08
N ASP A 173 19.63 -14.66 2.18
CA ASP A 173 18.91 -15.92 2.41
C ASP A 173 17.48 -15.74 2.94
N ASN A 174 16.78 -14.71 2.47
CA ASN A 174 15.47 -14.36 2.99
C ASN A 174 14.38 -15.37 2.55
N PRO A 175 13.65 -16.00 3.49
CA PRO A 175 12.64 -17.00 3.17
C PRO A 175 11.43 -16.45 2.39
N LEU A 176 11.27 -15.13 2.32
CA LEU A 176 10.18 -14.46 1.62
C LEU A 176 10.47 -14.17 0.14
N ASP A 177 11.71 -14.35 -0.33
CA ASP A 177 12.13 -13.94 -1.70
C ASP A 177 11.23 -14.51 -2.81
N ASN A 178 10.76 -15.75 -2.63
CA ASN A 178 9.88 -16.39 -3.62
C ASN A 178 8.45 -15.82 -3.64
N MET A 179 8.05 -15.05 -2.62
CA MET A 179 6.71 -14.45 -2.56
C MET A 179 6.58 -13.23 -3.47
N ASP A 180 7.67 -12.50 -3.69
CA ASP A 180 7.68 -11.29 -4.53
C ASP A 180 7.32 -11.63 -5.98
N GLN A 181 7.94 -12.68 -6.54
CA GLN A 181 7.61 -13.11 -7.89
C GLN A 181 6.13 -13.52 -8.02
N LYS A 182 5.61 -14.27 -7.04
CA LYS A 182 4.19 -14.64 -7.02
C LYS A 182 3.28 -13.42 -6.98
N PHE A 183 3.65 -12.40 -6.20
CA PHE A 183 2.91 -11.14 -6.12
C PHE A 183 2.77 -10.48 -7.50
N TYR A 184 3.88 -10.37 -8.23
CA TYR A 184 3.87 -9.80 -9.58
C TYR A 184 3.09 -10.65 -10.58
N GLU A 185 3.16 -11.97 -10.48
CA GLU A 185 2.46 -12.88 -11.38
C GLU A 185 0.93 -12.81 -11.23
N ILE A 186 0.42 -12.59 -10.01
CA ILE A 186 -1.03 -12.49 -9.76
C ILE A 186 -1.67 -11.30 -10.48
N TYR A 187 -0.93 -10.21 -10.75
CA TYR A 187 -1.45 -9.07 -11.53
C TYR A 187 -1.86 -9.44 -12.96
N ASN A 188 -1.45 -10.59 -13.48
CA ASN A 188 -1.96 -11.11 -14.77
C ASN A 188 -3.41 -11.60 -14.69
N GLU A 189 -3.94 -11.81 -13.48
CA GLU A 189 -5.25 -12.40 -13.22
C GLU A 189 -6.16 -11.49 -12.37
N GLU A 190 -5.60 -10.73 -11.43
CA GLU A 190 -6.33 -9.82 -10.54
C GLU A 190 -5.78 -8.39 -10.65
N ASN A 191 -6.65 -7.43 -11.01
CA ASN A 191 -6.29 -6.02 -11.05
C ASN A 191 -6.74 -5.33 -9.75
N LEU A 192 -5.81 -5.13 -8.82
CA LEU A 192 -6.12 -4.56 -7.49
C LEU A 192 -6.74 -3.16 -7.55
N SER A 193 -6.30 -2.31 -8.47
CA SER A 193 -6.86 -0.95 -8.61
C SER A 193 -8.32 -1.02 -9.07
N GLU A 194 -8.60 -1.79 -10.12
CA GLU A 194 -9.97 -1.97 -10.62
C GLU A 194 -10.91 -2.59 -9.56
N LEU A 195 -10.42 -3.56 -8.79
CA LEU A 195 -11.17 -4.21 -7.71
C LEU A 195 -11.48 -3.22 -6.57
N ARG A 196 -10.51 -2.42 -6.14
CA ARG A 196 -10.72 -1.38 -5.11
C ARG A 196 -11.67 -0.30 -5.57
N ILE A 197 -11.50 0.24 -6.78
CA ILE A 197 -12.40 1.25 -7.35
C ILE A 197 -13.83 0.71 -7.41
N THR A 198 -14.00 -0.50 -7.93
CA THR A 198 -15.30 -1.17 -8.01
C THR A 198 -15.91 -1.33 -6.62
N TYR A 199 -15.11 -1.74 -5.63
CA TYR A 199 -15.55 -1.89 -4.25
C TYR A 199 -15.98 -0.55 -3.64
N ILE A 200 -15.17 0.50 -3.77
CA ILE A 200 -15.45 1.84 -3.24
C ILE A 200 -16.77 2.37 -3.80
N ARG A 201 -16.97 2.28 -5.13
CA ARG A 201 -18.18 2.79 -5.78
C ARG A 201 -19.43 2.01 -5.36
N LYS A 202 -19.34 0.68 -5.25
CA LYS A 202 -20.47 -0.18 -4.83
C LYS A 202 -20.82 -0.04 -3.36
N ASN A 203 -19.83 0.23 -2.50
CA ASN A 203 -19.97 0.26 -1.04
C ASN A 203 -19.68 1.65 -0.46
N TYR A 204 -20.02 2.72 -1.18
CA TYR A 204 -19.66 4.11 -0.82
C TYR A 204 -20.07 4.51 0.62
N THR A 205 -21.09 3.88 1.19
CA THR A 205 -21.54 4.11 2.57
C THR A 205 -20.47 3.77 3.62
N GLU A 206 -19.50 2.92 3.29
CA GLU A 206 -18.37 2.61 4.16
C GLU A 206 -17.31 3.72 4.22
N PHE A 207 -17.41 4.72 3.34
CA PHE A 207 -16.38 5.73 3.15
C PHE A 207 -16.81 7.16 3.53
N ILE A 208 -18.10 7.42 3.79
CA ILE A 208 -18.69 8.76 4.05
C ILE A 208 -18.98 9.05 5.53
#